data_AF-A0A6A5S8T1-F1
#
_entry.id   AF-A0A6A5S8T1-F1
#
_cell.length_a   1.000
_cell.length_b   1.000
_cell.length_c   1.000
_cell.angle_alpha   90.00
_cell.angle_beta   90.00
_cell.angle_gamma   90.00
#
_symmetry.space_group_name_H-M   'P 1'
#
loop_
_entity.id
_entity.type
_entity.pdbx_description
1 polymer ?
#
loop_
_entity_poly.entity_id
_entity_poly.type
_entity_poly.pdbx_seq_one_letter_code
_entity_poly.pdbx_strand_id
1 'polypeptide(L)'
;MVRFLAGVGLGGIVSALAGAKELCGYSKPPSHSATNAVFQITITDYPAAPILDTLKTNVAKNIPALLQPRVAVQGHAWGSTETSFESSHAHRYTRVLAADCLWMPWEHESLARSMLHFLADTPDARILCIAGFHTGRARLAPFFEDVVPQEGLEVEEIYEMDADGQRRPWAKERDGGTENIGERKKWLVVARIRRAV
;
A
#
# COMPACT_ATOMS: atom_id res chain seq x y z
N MET A 1 -1.98 0.15 -9.62
CA MET A 1 -1.86 0.07 -8.14
C MET A 1 -0.78 -0.93 -7.77
N VAL A 2 0.05 -0.65 -6.76
CA VAL A 2 0.98 -1.64 -6.17
C VAL A 2 0.60 -1.92 -4.72
N ARG A 3 0.72 -3.16 -4.26
CA ARG A 3 0.48 -3.53 -2.86
C ARG A 3 1.71 -4.18 -2.24
N PHE A 4 2.16 -3.64 -1.11
CA PHE A 4 3.26 -4.20 -0.32
C PHE A 4 2.78 -5.19 0.73
N LEU A 5 3.59 -6.23 0.97
CA LEU A 5 3.31 -7.37 1.86
C LEU A 5 1.87 -7.83 1.76
N ALA A 6 1.54 -8.37 0.60
CA ALA A 6 0.20 -8.79 0.31
C ALA A 6 -0.31 -9.89 1.25
N GLY A 7 0.58 -10.61 1.95
CA GLY A 7 0.27 -11.73 2.81
C GLY A 7 -0.38 -12.83 1.98
N VAL A 8 -1.68 -13.04 2.18
CA VAL A 8 -2.48 -13.97 1.34
C VAL A 8 -3.01 -13.33 0.05
N GLY A 9 -2.77 -12.04 -0.20
CA GLY A 9 -3.18 -11.35 -1.44
C GLY A 9 -4.48 -10.56 -1.34
N LEU A 10 -5.20 -10.61 -0.22
CA LEU A 10 -6.58 -10.13 -0.09
C LEU A 10 -6.82 -8.69 -0.60
N GLY A 11 -6.06 -7.69 -0.14
CA GLY A 11 -6.24 -6.31 -0.58
C GLY A 11 -5.91 -6.08 -2.06
N GLY A 12 -4.99 -6.87 -2.64
CA GLY A 12 -4.74 -6.84 -4.09
C GLY A 12 -5.90 -7.44 -4.87
N ILE A 13 -6.47 -8.52 -4.33
CA ILE A 13 -7.65 -9.19 -4.89
C ILE A 13 -8.87 -8.27 -4.84
N VAL A 14 -9.15 -7.69 -3.67
CA VAL A 14 -10.25 -6.73 -3.48
C VAL A 14 -10.11 -5.54 -4.42
N SER A 15 -8.89 -5.03 -4.63
CA SER A 15 -8.68 -3.90 -5.56
C SER A 15 -8.94 -4.28 -7.01
N ALA A 16 -8.59 -5.49 -7.41
CA ALA A 16 -8.91 -6.02 -8.74
C ALA A 16 -10.42 -6.20 -8.93
N LEU A 17 -11.11 -6.73 -7.91
CA LEU A 17 -12.56 -6.97 -7.94
C LEU A 17 -13.40 -5.68 -7.83
N ALA A 18 -12.96 -4.71 -7.03
CA ALA A 18 -13.52 -3.36 -6.97
C ALA A 18 -13.32 -2.60 -8.31
N GLY A 19 -12.62 -3.22 -9.26
CA GLY A 19 -12.47 -2.75 -10.61
C GLY A 19 -11.62 -1.51 -10.71
N ALA A 20 -10.71 -1.27 -9.74
CA ALA A 20 -9.84 -0.09 -9.58
C ALA A 20 -9.93 0.86 -10.78
N LYS A 21 -11.04 1.62 -10.81
CA LYS A 21 -11.51 2.37 -11.97
C LYS A 21 -10.95 3.79 -11.98
N GLU A 22 -9.93 4.04 -11.16
CA GLU A 22 -9.21 5.30 -11.12
C GLU A 22 -8.05 5.25 -12.12
N LEU A 23 -8.32 5.85 -13.29
CA LEU A 23 -7.40 6.40 -14.28
C LEU A 23 -5.92 6.19 -13.97
N CYS A 24 -5.31 5.24 -14.70
CA CYS A 24 -3.88 5.27 -14.92
C CYS A 24 -3.53 6.60 -15.58
N GLY A 25 -2.58 7.33 -15.00
CA GLY A 25 -1.98 8.50 -15.61
C GLY A 25 -1.55 8.22 -17.05
N TYR A 26 -1.74 9.23 -17.88
CA TYR A 26 -1.57 9.27 -19.32
C TYR A 26 -0.18 8.75 -19.76
N SER A 27 -0.07 7.50 -20.23
CA SER A 27 1.03 7.15 -21.13
C SER A 27 0.66 7.66 -22.52
N LYS A 28 1.18 8.82 -22.92
CA LYS A 28 0.98 9.39 -24.27
C LYS A 28 1.25 8.31 -25.34
N PRO A 29 0.22 7.80 -26.06
CA PRO A 29 0.48 6.93 -27.19
C PRO A 29 0.92 7.79 -28.38
N PRO A 30 1.78 7.28 -29.27
CA PRO A 30 1.88 7.85 -30.60
C PRO A 30 0.56 7.54 -31.34
N SER A 31 -0.13 8.60 -31.78
CA SER A 31 -1.21 8.63 -32.77
C SER A 31 -2.50 7.81 -32.51
N HIS A 32 -3.59 8.56 -32.33
CA HIS A 32 -4.96 8.30 -32.79
C HIS A 32 -5.51 6.85 -32.77
N SER A 33 -5.94 6.38 -31.59
CA SER A 33 -7.07 5.44 -31.48
C SER A 33 -7.65 5.53 -30.07
N ALA A 34 -8.98 5.40 -29.94
CA ALA A 34 -9.70 5.54 -28.67
C ALA A 34 -9.14 4.60 -27.59
N THR A 35 -8.50 5.17 -26.57
CA THR A 35 -7.80 4.42 -25.52
C THR A 35 -8.75 4.01 -24.41
N ASN A 36 -9.10 2.72 -24.36
CA ASN A 36 -9.57 2.13 -23.10
C ASN A 36 -8.42 2.23 -22.09
N ALA A 37 -8.62 2.96 -20.99
CA ALA A 37 -7.65 3.01 -19.90
C ALA A 37 -7.38 1.59 -19.40
N VAL A 38 -6.15 1.10 -19.61
CA VAL A 38 -5.69 -0.17 -19.07
C VAL A 38 -5.15 0.11 -17.67
N PHE A 39 -5.86 -0.35 -16.64
CA PHE A 39 -5.32 -0.35 -15.29
C PHE A 39 -4.52 -1.63 -15.06
N GLN A 40 -3.40 -1.51 -14.35
CA GLN A 40 -2.56 -2.63 -13.95
C GLN A 40 -2.46 -2.67 -12.41
N ILE A 41 -2.56 -3.87 -11.86
CA ILE A 41 -2.43 -4.16 -10.43
C ILE A 41 -1.22 -5.06 -10.26
N THR A 42 -0.30 -4.65 -9.38
CA THR A 42 0.84 -5.46 -9.00
C THR A 42 0.75 -5.78 -7.52
N ILE A 43 0.75 -7.07 -7.21
CA ILE A 43 0.73 -7.58 -5.85
C ILE A 43 2.16 -8.02 -5.52
N THR A 44 2.75 -7.43 -4.48
CA THR A 44 4.13 -7.73 -4.09
C THR A 44 4.25 -8.24 -2.66
N ASP A 45 5.27 -9.05 -2.45
CA ASP A 45 5.66 -9.58 -1.15
C ASP A 45 7.15 -9.97 -1.19
N TYR A 46 7.70 -10.42 -0.08
CA TYR A 46 9.10 -10.82 0.01
C TYR A 46 9.45 -11.85 -1.08
N PRO A 47 10.62 -11.76 -1.75
CA PRO A 47 10.96 -12.56 -2.92
C PRO A 47 11.34 -14.01 -2.57
N ALA A 48 10.42 -14.75 -1.94
CA ALA A 48 10.54 -16.17 -1.64
C ALA A 48 9.50 -16.97 -2.42
N ALA A 49 9.93 -18.02 -3.12
CA ALA A 49 9.07 -18.83 -3.98
C ALA A 49 7.78 -19.33 -3.28
N PRO A 50 7.80 -19.85 -2.03
CA PRO A 50 6.59 -20.30 -1.36
C PRO A 50 5.54 -19.18 -1.16
N ILE A 51 5.98 -17.96 -0.90
CA ILE A 51 5.10 -16.79 -0.72
C ILE A 51 4.48 -16.41 -2.05
N LEU A 52 5.31 -16.28 -3.09
CA LEU A 52 4.86 -15.87 -4.42
C LEU A 52 3.93 -16.90 -5.06
N ASP A 53 4.19 -18.19 -4.87
CA ASP A 53 3.34 -19.25 -5.43
C ASP A 53 1.99 -19.33 -4.72
N THR A 54 1.96 -19.07 -3.41
CA THR A 54 0.70 -18.90 -2.66
C THR A 54 -0.09 -17.70 -3.19
N LEU A 55 0.57 -16.56 -3.43
CA LEU A 55 -0.09 -15.38 -3.99
C LEU A 55 -0.63 -15.62 -5.40
N LYS A 56 0.14 -16.25 -6.29
CA LYS A 56 -0.32 -16.62 -7.63
C LYS A 56 -1.53 -17.55 -7.58
N THR A 57 -1.50 -18.54 -6.69
CA THR A 57 -2.64 -19.47 -6.48
C THR A 57 -3.89 -18.72 -6.03
N ASN A 58 -3.76 -17.79 -5.08
CA ASN A 58 -4.88 -17.01 -4.58
C ASN A 58 -5.42 -16.05 -5.65
N VAL A 59 -4.55 -15.43 -6.46
CA VAL A 59 -4.96 -14.61 -7.61
C VAL A 59 -5.74 -15.45 -8.62
N ALA A 60 -5.19 -16.60 -9.03
CA ALA A 60 -5.84 -17.48 -10.01
C ALA A 60 -7.22 -17.98 -9.52
N LYS A 61 -7.35 -18.24 -8.22
CA LYS A 61 -8.59 -18.73 -7.60
C LYS A 61 -9.67 -17.66 -7.47
N ASN A 62 -9.30 -16.42 -7.16
CA ASN A 62 -10.26 -15.37 -6.76
C ASN A 62 -10.45 -14.27 -7.79
N ILE A 63 -9.56 -14.14 -8.78
CA ILE A 63 -9.70 -13.13 -9.84
C ILE A 63 -10.37 -13.74 -11.06
N PRO A 64 -11.50 -13.17 -11.54
CA PRO A 64 -12.15 -13.60 -12.77
C PRO A 64 -11.17 -13.60 -13.95
N ALA A 65 -11.27 -14.60 -14.83
CA ALA A 65 -10.35 -14.80 -15.96
C ALA A 65 -10.17 -13.53 -16.82
N LEU A 66 -11.23 -12.73 -17.00
CA LEU A 66 -11.18 -11.47 -17.76
C LEU A 66 -10.27 -10.41 -17.13
N LEU A 67 -10.09 -10.43 -15.81
CA LEU A 67 -9.28 -9.46 -15.06
C LEU A 67 -7.86 -9.97 -14.79
N GLN A 68 -7.61 -11.28 -14.89
CA GLN A 68 -6.29 -11.86 -14.61
C GLN A 68 -5.15 -11.24 -15.43
N PRO A 69 -5.30 -10.91 -16.73
CA PRO A 69 -4.23 -10.26 -17.49
C PRO A 69 -3.81 -8.88 -16.95
N ARG A 70 -4.61 -8.27 -16.06
CA ARG A 70 -4.35 -6.97 -15.44
C ARG A 70 -3.66 -7.09 -14.07
N VAL A 71 -3.48 -8.31 -13.55
CA VAL A 71 -2.92 -8.57 -12.23
C VAL A 71 -1.58 -9.31 -12.37
N ALA A 72 -0.53 -8.71 -11.84
CA ALA A 72 0.79 -9.32 -11.76
C ALA A 72 1.16 -9.62 -10.30
N VAL A 73 1.89 -10.71 -10.08
CA VAL A 73 2.53 -11.03 -8.79
C VAL A 73 4.04 -10.89 -8.96
N GLN A 74 4.69 -10.12 -8.10
CA GLN A 74 6.13 -9.85 -8.16
C GLN A 74 6.78 -9.97 -6.79
N GLY A 75 8.02 -10.45 -6.74
CA GLY A 75 8.82 -10.42 -5.53
C GLY A 75 9.42 -9.02 -5.34
N HIS A 76 9.37 -8.50 -4.13
CA HIS A 76 9.94 -7.21 -3.77
C HIS A 76 10.31 -7.20 -2.29
N ALA A 77 11.60 -7.02 -2.00
CA ALA A 77 12.08 -6.71 -0.67
C ALA A 77 12.02 -5.19 -0.45
N TRP A 78 11.49 -4.76 0.68
CA TRP A 78 11.38 -3.33 0.98
C TRP A 78 12.74 -2.63 0.96
N GLY A 79 12.75 -1.38 0.51
CA GLY A 79 13.95 -0.57 0.33
C GLY A 79 14.74 -0.87 -0.96
N SER A 80 14.51 -2.02 -1.61
CA SER A 80 15.15 -2.37 -2.87
C SER A 80 14.59 -1.55 -4.04
N THR A 81 15.47 -1.04 -4.90
CA THR A 81 15.09 -0.21 -6.06
C THR A 81 15.76 -0.66 -7.37
N GLU A 82 16.60 -1.69 -7.31
CA GLU A 82 17.57 -2.01 -8.36
C GLU A 82 17.20 -3.23 -9.22
N THR A 83 16.25 -4.07 -8.78
CA THR A 83 15.84 -5.22 -9.60
C THR A 83 15.18 -4.75 -10.91
N SER A 84 15.12 -5.63 -11.91
CA SER A 84 14.47 -5.32 -13.19
C SER A 84 13.01 -4.87 -13.03
N PHE A 85 12.28 -5.49 -12.09
CA PHE A 85 10.92 -5.10 -11.74
C PHE A 85 10.88 -3.69 -11.12
N GLU A 86 11.69 -3.45 -10.08
CA GLU A 86 11.73 -2.18 -9.35
C GLU A 86 12.10 -1.02 -10.27
N SER A 87 13.16 -1.17 -11.06
CA SER A 87 13.64 -0.13 -11.97
C SER A 87 12.62 0.18 -13.07
N SER A 88 11.99 -0.85 -13.67
CA SER A 88 11.01 -0.66 -14.75
C SER A 88 9.66 -0.10 -14.30
N HIS A 89 9.39 -0.10 -12.99
CA HIS A 89 8.13 0.38 -12.40
C HIS A 89 8.31 1.55 -11.44
N ALA A 90 9.49 2.16 -11.40
CA ALA A 90 9.71 3.42 -10.70
C ALA A 90 8.67 4.46 -11.15
N HIS A 91 8.07 5.13 -10.18
CA HIS A 91 7.11 6.21 -10.39
C HIS A 91 5.91 5.88 -11.31
N ARG A 92 5.47 4.62 -11.36
CA ARG A 92 4.34 4.20 -12.23
C ARG A 92 2.98 4.14 -11.54
N TYR A 93 2.92 4.04 -10.23
CA TYR A 93 1.66 3.71 -9.55
C TYR A 93 1.00 4.94 -8.93
N THR A 94 -0.18 5.30 -9.42
CA THR A 94 -1.02 6.37 -8.82
C THR A 94 -1.63 5.98 -7.47
N ARG A 95 -1.66 4.68 -7.17
CA ARG A 95 -2.15 4.12 -5.91
C ARG A 95 -1.17 3.07 -5.38
N VAL A 96 -0.72 3.27 -4.15
CA VAL A 96 0.08 2.31 -3.39
C VAL A 96 -0.72 1.88 -2.18
N LEU A 97 -0.86 0.59 -1.91
CA LEU A 97 -1.55 0.07 -0.72
C LEU A 97 -0.55 -0.61 0.21
N ALA A 98 -0.59 -0.25 1.49
CA ALA A 98 0.08 -0.98 2.56
C ALA A 98 -0.94 -1.30 3.65
N ALA A 99 -1.13 -2.58 3.93
CA ALA A 99 -2.09 -3.05 4.93
C ALA A 99 -1.35 -3.91 5.95
N ASP A 100 -1.39 -3.52 7.22
CA ASP A 100 -0.71 -4.19 8.34
C ASP A 100 0.80 -4.42 8.11
N CYS A 101 1.47 -3.42 7.52
CA CYS A 101 2.91 -3.47 7.23
C CYS A 101 3.79 -2.86 8.34
N LEU A 102 3.21 -2.25 9.37
CA LEU A 102 3.95 -1.37 10.30
C LEU A 102 4.46 -2.08 11.57
N TRP A 103 4.41 -3.40 11.64
CA TRP A 103 4.76 -4.16 12.84
C TRP A 103 6.28 -4.31 13.08
N MET A 104 7.12 -4.04 12.08
CA MET A 104 8.59 -4.04 12.13
C MET A 104 9.15 -2.61 12.09
N PRO A 105 9.38 -1.93 13.24
CA PRO A 105 9.91 -0.57 13.24
C PRO A 105 11.22 -0.39 12.47
N TRP A 106 12.10 -1.39 12.48
CA TRP A 106 13.38 -1.35 11.76
C TRP A 106 13.24 -1.39 10.22
N GLU A 107 12.07 -1.76 9.70
CA GLU A 107 11.79 -1.77 8.25
C GLU A 107 10.97 -0.56 7.80
N HIS A 108 10.60 0.35 8.70
CA HIS A 108 9.74 1.48 8.36
C HIS A 108 10.35 2.38 7.28
N GLU A 109 11.65 2.67 7.39
CA GLU A 109 12.39 3.45 6.39
C GLU A 109 12.41 2.73 5.04
N SER A 110 12.78 1.43 5.02
CA SER A 110 12.75 0.60 3.82
C SER A 110 11.38 0.60 3.14
N LEU A 111 10.30 0.48 3.93
CA LEU A 111 8.93 0.50 3.43
C LEU A 111 8.57 1.87 2.83
N ALA A 112 8.85 2.96 3.52
CA ALA A 112 8.58 4.31 3.03
C ALA A 112 9.38 4.63 1.76
N ARG A 113 10.64 4.20 1.69
CA ARG A 113 11.46 4.29 0.47
C ARG A 113 10.83 3.56 -0.70
N SER A 114 10.36 2.32 -0.50
CA SER A 114 9.62 1.58 -1.54
C SER A 114 8.34 2.31 -1.94
N MET A 115 7.58 2.84 -0.98
CA MET A 115 6.38 3.62 -1.27
C MET A 115 6.70 4.82 -2.16
N LEU A 116 7.71 5.62 -1.83
CA LEU A 116 8.16 6.74 -2.63
C LEU A 116 8.66 6.31 -4.01
N HIS A 117 9.46 5.25 -4.10
CA HIS A 117 10.03 4.74 -5.35
C HIS A 117 8.93 4.38 -6.36
N PHE A 118 7.90 3.68 -5.91
CA PHE A 118 6.84 3.19 -6.79
C PHE A 118 5.70 4.20 -7.02
N LEU A 119 5.49 5.16 -6.11
CA LEU A 119 4.43 6.17 -6.23
C LEU A 119 4.68 7.07 -7.44
N ALA A 120 3.65 7.29 -8.27
CA ALA A 120 3.76 8.18 -9.42
C ALA A 120 4.10 9.62 -9.01
N ASP A 121 4.80 10.33 -9.88
CA ASP A 121 5.10 11.75 -9.71
C ASP A 121 3.97 12.60 -10.29
N THR A 122 2.78 12.48 -9.69
CA THR A 122 1.59 13.23 -10.08
C THR A 122 0.85 13.74 -8.84
N PRO A 123 0.18 14.92 -8.90
CA PRO A 123 -0.51 15.51 -7.76
C PRO A 123 -1.65 14.65 -7.19
N ASP A 124 -2.16 13.68 -7.95
CA ASP A 124 -3.23 12.76 -7.59
C ASP A 124 -2.72 11.42 -7.04
N ALA A 125 -1.41 11.15 -7.09
CA ALA A 125 -0.84 9.88 -6.61
C ALA A 125 -0.94 9.78 -5.08
N ARG A 126 -1.43 8.64 -4.57
CA ARG A 126 -1.64 8.41 -3.14
C ARG A 126 -1.15 7.05 -2.67
N ILE A 127 -0.61 7.03 -1.46
CA ILE A 127 -0.41 5.83 -0.67
C ILE A 127 -1.57 5.74 0.33
N LEU A 128 -2.25 4.59 0.37
CA LEU A 128 -3.23 4.27 1.40
C LEU A 128 -2.57 3.28 2.36
N CYS A 129 -2.31 3.74 3.58
CA CYS A 129 -1.69 2.96 4.62
C CYS A 129 -2.71 2.66 5.72
N ILE A 130 -2.96 1.38 5.98
CA ILE A 130 -3.91 0.91 6.99
C ILE A 130 -3.17 -0.05 7.91
N ALA A 131 -3.28 0.13 9.22
CA ALA A 131 -2.68 -0.81 10.18
C ALA A 131 -3.50 -0.92 11.47
N GLY A 132 -3.55 -2.11 12.06
CA GLY A 132 -4.14 -2.34 13.36
C GLY A 132 -3.15 -2.12 14.51
N PHE A 133 -3.65 -1.77 15.68
CA PHE A 133 -2.84 -1.56 16.88
C PHE A 133 -2.47 -2.86 17.62
N HIS A 134 -2.46 -4.00 16.93
CA HIS A 134 -2.20 -5.32 17.54
C HIS A 134 -0.76 -5.45 18.05
N THR A 135 0.20 -4.78 17.40
CA THR A 135 1.61 -4.67 17.83
C THR A 135 1.90 -3.45 18.72
N GLY A 136 0.90 -2.59 18.93
CA GLY A 136 0.95 -1.42 19.80
C GLY A 136 1.22 -0.11 19.06
N ARG A 137 0.50 0.95 19.47
CA ARG A 137 0.56 2.29 18.88
C ARG A 137 1.96 2.89 18.85
N ALA A 138 2.73 2.71 19.92
CA ALA A 138 4.09 3.21 20.02
C ALA A 138 5.03 2.65 18.94
N ARG A 139 4.74 1.46 18.38
CA ARG A 139 5.48 0.92 17.24
C ARG A 139 5.07 1.54 15.92
N LEU A 140 3.81 1.93 15.76
CA LEU A 140 3.26 2.47 14.52
C LEU A 140 3.48 3.96 14.38
N ALA A 141 3.35 4.72 15.46
CA ALA A 141 3.36 6.18 15.42
C ALA A 141 4.63 6.78 14.78
N PRO A 142 5.86 6.28 15.05
CA PRO A 142 7.07 6.81 14.41
C PRO A 142 7.04 6.74 12.87
N PHE A 143 6.33 5.78 12.29
CA PHE A 143 6.17 5.72 10.83
C PHE A 143 5.56 7.01 10.28
N PHE A 144 4.44 7.45 10.87
CA PHE A 144 3.68 8.60 10.40
C PHE A 144 4.30 9.94 10.81
N GLU A 145 4.84 10.01 12.03
CA GLU A 145 5.35 11.25 12.63
C GLU A 145 6.79 11.56 12.16
N ASP A 146 7.61 10.54 11.95
CA ASP A 146 9.05 10.71 11.72
C ASP A 146 9.47 10.19 10.33
N VAL A 147 9.13 8.95 9.98
CA VAL A 147 9.67 8.30 8.77
C VAL A 147 9.06 8.86 7.48
N VAL A 148 7.73 9.04 7.44
CA VAL A 148 7.03 9.64 6.29
C VAL A 148 7.66 10.99 5.90
N PRO A 149 7.79 11.99 6.80
CA PRO A 149 8.42 13.26 6.43
C PRO A 149 9.90 13.14 6.09
N GLN A 150 10.65 12.27 6.77
CA GLN A 150 12.09 12.07 6.48
C GLN A 150 12.35 11.50 5.09
N GLU A 151 11.47 10.63 4.58
CA GLU A 151 11.56 10.02 3.25
C GLU A 151 10.91 10.87 2.15
N GLY A 152 10.62 12.16 2.40
CA GLY A 152 10.05 13.05 1.37
C GLY A 152 8.59 12.77 1.02
N LEU A 153 7.85 12.15 1.95
CA LEU A 153 6.41 11.96 1.89
C LEU A 153 5.73 12.86 2.92
N GLU A 154 4.43 13.05 2.79
CA GLU A 154 3.63 13.77 3.79
C GLU A 154 2.29 13.09 4.03
N VAL A 155 1.82 13.14 5.28
CA VAL A 155 0.50 12.65 5.66
C VAL A 155 -0.54 13.70 5.29
N GLU A 156 -1.36 13.41 4.27
CA GLU A 156 -2.45 14.28 3.84
C GLU A 156 -3.69 14.13 4.72
N GLU A 157 -3.97 12.92 5.20
CA GLU A 157 -5.07 12.63 6.12
C GLU A 157 -4.70 11.43 7.01
N ILE A 158 -5.03 11.49 8.29
CA ILE A 158 -4.88 10.37 9.22
C ILE A 158 -5.99 10.37 10.27
N TYR A 159 -6.60 9.20 10.47
CA TYR A 159 -7.63 8.98 11.49
C TYR A 159 -7.62 7.51 11.93
N GLU A 160 -8.41 7.20 12.94
CA GLU A 160 -8.65 5.82 13.38
C GLU A 160 -10.09 5.42 13.05
N MET A 161 -10.29 4.17 12.65
CA MET A 161 -11.59 3.63 12.27
C MET A 161 -11.80 2.22 12.84
N ASP A 162 -12.99 1.93 13.35
CA ASP A 162 -13.38 0.59 13.80
C ASP A 162 -14.09 -0.23 12.71
N ALA A 163 -14.50 -1.45 13.06
CA ALA A 163 -15.17 -2.37 12.14
C ALA A 163 -16.59 -1.92 11.74
N ASP A 164 -17.23 -1.06 12.54
CA ASP A 164 -18.55 -0.48 12.28
C ASP A 164 -18.45 0.81 11.45
N GLY A 165 -17.23 1.22 11.10
CA GLY A 165 -16.95 2.43 10.31
C GLY A 165 -16.91 3.71 11.15
N GLN A 166 -16.97 3.61 12.48
CA GLN A 166 -16.86 4.78 13.34
C GLN A 166 -15.45 5.33 13.30
N ARG A 167 -15.34 6.66 13.16
CA ARG A 167 -14.06 7.34 13.05
C ARG A 167 -13.76 8.13 14.31
N ARG A 168 -12.48 8.14 14.70
CA ARG A 168 -11.96 9.04 15.73
C ARG A 168 -10.65 9.70 15.26
N PRO A 169 -10.31 10.90 15.77
CA PRO A 169 -9.06 11.57 15.41
C PRO A 169 -7.85 10.71 15.72
N TRP A 170 -6.81 10.78 14.88
CA TRP A 170 -5.51 10.19 15.18
C TRP A 170 -4.93 10.74 16.47
N ALA A 171 -4.26 9.88 17.24
CA ALA A 171 -3.46 10.28 18.37
C ALA A 171 -2.15 9.47 18.37
N LYS A 172 -1.01 10.17 18.44
CA LYS A 172 0.32 9.55 18.60
C LYS A 172 0.39 8.67 19.84
N GLU A 173 -0.31 9.07 20.90
CA GLU A 173 -0.41 8.35 22.16
C GLU A 173 -1.83 8.50 22.74
N ARG A 174 -2.30 7.47 23.47
CA ARG A 174 -3.53 7.50 24.26
C ARG A 174 -3.27 6.95 25.65
N ASP A 175 -4.01 7.47 26.63
CA ASP A 175 -3.96 7.01 28.02
C ASP A 175 -2.54 6.98 28.60
N GLY A 176 -1.68 7.95 28.25
CA GLY A 176 -0.28 7.98 28.69
C GLY A 176 0.55 6.76 28.24
N GLY A 177 0.20 6.17 27.09
CA GLY A 177 0.83 4.95 26.57
C GLY A 177 0.26 3.64 27.16
N THR A 178 -0.74 3.73 28.05
CA THR A 178 -1.36 2.57 28.73
C THR A 178 -2.68 2.11 28.10
N GLU A 179 -2.91 2.47 26.83
CA GLU A 179 -4.12 2.14 26.07
C GLU A 179 -4.47 0.65 26.20
N ASN A 180 -5.72 0.38 26.58
CA ASN A 180 -6.21 -0.98 26.82
C ASN A 180 -6.03 -1.85 25.56
N ILE A 181 -5.37 -3.00 25.74
CA ILE A 181 -5.02 -3.91 24.63
C ILE A 181 -6.26 -4.47 23.92
N GLY A 182 -7.33 -4.77 24.66
CA GLY A 182 -8.58 -5.26 24.10
C GLY A 182 -9.30 -4.20 23.28
N GLU A 183 -9.35 -2.97 23.80
CA GLU A 183 -10.01 -1.86 23.12
C GLU A 183 -9.25 -1.39 21.89
N ARG A 184 -7.93 -1.21 21.97
CA ARG A 184 -7.15 -0.70 20.84
C ARG A 184 -7.19 -1.62 19.60
N LYS A 185 -7.34 -2.93 19.80
CA LYS A 185 -7.42 -3.93 18.71
C LYS A 185 -8.68 -3.79 17.85
N LYS A 186 -9.70 -3.06 18.34
CA LYS A 186 -10.93 -2.77 17.59
C LYS A 186 -10.74 -1.65 16.57
N TRP A 187 -9.61 -0.93 16.63
CA TRP A 187 -9.34 0.23 15.80
C TRP A 187 -8.18 -0.04 14.84
N LEU A 188 -8.29 0.55 13.65
CA LEU A 188 -7.23 0.63 12.65
C LEU A 188 -6.84 2.10 12.49
N VAL A 189 -5.56 2.40 12.33
CA VAL A 189 -5.14 3.67 11.73
C VAL A 189 -5.37 3.59 10.23
N VAL A 190 -5.94 4.65 9.66
CA VAL A 190 -6.13 4.85 8.23
C VAL A 190 -5.47 6.16 7.87
N ALA A 191 -4.46 6.08 6.99
CA ALA A 191 -3.70 7.22 6.54
C ALA A 191 -3.67 7.29 5.00
N ARG A 192 -3.81 8.52 4.50
CA ARG A 192 -3.56 8.87 3.11
C ARG A 192 -2.30 9.71 3.06
N ILE A 193 -1.31 9.23 2.32
CA ILE A 193 0.03 9.81 2.22
C ILE A 193 0.29 10.18 0.76
N ARG A 194 1.02 11.27 0.53
CA ARG A 194 1.42 11.75 -0.80
C ARG A 194 2.90 12.16 -0.81
N ARG A 195 3.43 12.47 -1.99
CA ARG A 195 4.74 13.13 -2.11
C ARG A 195 4.68 14.49 -1.43
N ALA A 196 5.71 14.83 -0.65
CA ALA A 196 5.90 16.17 -0.14
C ALA A 196 6.09 17.17 -1.30
N VAL A 197 5.57 18.39 -1.14
CA VAL A 197 5.68 19.50 -2.12
C VAL A 197 6.73 20.49 -1.67
#